data_AF-A0AA39CK74-F1
#
_entry.id   AF-A0AA39CK74-F1
#
_cell.length_a   1.000
_cell.length_b   1.000
_cell.length_c   1.000
_cell.angle_alpha   90.00
_cell.angle_beta   90.00
_cell.angle_gamma   90.00
#
_symmetry.space_group_name_H-M   'P 1'
#
loop_
_entity.id
_entity.type
_entity.pdbx_description
1 polymer ?
#
loop_
_entity_poly.entity_id
_entity_poly.type
_entity_poly.pdbx_seq_one_letter_code
_entity_poly.pdbx_strand_id
1 'polypeptide(L)'
;GLQNISTWGTAGYANDTTEVLSAIAAQEEVHVATIANLLNGYEAPVIAPCQYSFPVASIDEFIALGDIITSVGISALIGLVDRASYTDPGIVNTVSSIVTVESRHDAFFRHVGGRVPNPAPFDTGISSIWAYNLALPFIVPGSCPTELPLPILPTLTVSAPTTADNRSSAATGIASSIAPYQNTTTRPATAASTTVVPSEMAFSWDPMQMPFVFEQGKQLFVGWTNQLNVPMYTVLSIVGQGRGVADVPQGLNGAVFAAVTSQLPDNDYDLALATLAGPVALSVS
;
A
#
# COMPACT_ATOMS: atom_id res chain seq x y z
N GLY A 1 -9.54 -17.14 3.37
CA GLY A 1 -9.62 -17.02 1.90
C GLY A 1 -9.84 -18.37 1.24
N LEU A 2 -8.79 -19.20 1.16
CA LEU A 2 -8.77 -20.44 0.36
C LEU A 2 -9.87 -21.45 0.68
N GLN A 3 -10.22 -21.61 1.97
CA GLN A 3 -11.32 -22.47 2.41
C GLN A 3 -12.66 -22.08 1.73
N ASN A 4 -12.89 -20.79 1.47
CA ASN A 4 -14.11 -20.26 0.88
C ASN A 4 -14.13 -20.35 -0.66
N ILE A 5 -12.99 -20.54 -1.32
CA ILE A 5 -12.91 -20.67 -2.79
C ILE A 5 -13.71 -21.88 -3.27
N SER A 6 -13.73 -22.96 -2.49
CA SER A 6 -14.57 -24.13 -2.74
C SER A 6 -16.06 -23.79 -2.85
N THR A 7 -16.49 -22.71 -2.19
CA THR A 7 -17.88 -22.23 -2.16
C THR A 7 -18.14 -21.15 -3.20
N TRP A 8 -17.21 -20.19 -3.37
CA TRP A 8 -17.35 -19.12 -4.37
C TRP A 8 -17.25 -19.63 -5.81
N GLY A 9 -16.48 -20.69 -6.03
CA GLY A 9 -16.10 -21.16 -7.36
C GLY A 9 -15.08 -20.25 -8.03
N THR A 10 -14.50 -20.74 -9.13
CA THR A 10 -13.50 -20.03 -9.95
C THR A 10 -13.99 -19.84 -11.40
N ALA A 11 -15.29 -19.91 -11.63
CA ALA A 11 -15.87 -19.68 -12.94
C ALA A 11 -15.54 -18.25 -13.42
N GLY A 12 -14.95 -18.13 -14.62
CA GLY A 12 -14.46 -16.85 -15.15
C GLY A 12 -12.95 -16.64 -14.97
N TYR A 13 -12.27 -17.50 -14.20
CA TYR A 13 -10.82 -17.51 -14.03
C TYR A 13 -10.16 -18.68 -14.76
N ALA A 14 -8.83 -18.63 -14.89
CA ALA A 14 -8.06 -19.71 -15.50
C ALA A 14 -8.21 -21.02 -14.70
N ASN A 15 -8.17 -22.17 -15.39
CA ASN A 15 -8.42 -23.48 -14.76
C ASN A 15 -7.42 -23.84 -13.65
N ASP A 16 -6.22 -23.29 -13.69
CA ASP A 16 -5.14 -23.49 -12.72
C ASP A 16 -5.21 -22.53 -11.52
N THR A 17 -6.18 -21.60 -11.48
CA THR A 17 -6.29 -20.58 -10.41
C THR A 17 -6.27 -21.19 -9.01
N THR A 18 -7.03 -22.25 -8.77
CA THR A 18 -7.08 -22.92 -7.47
C THR A 18 -5.75 -23.59 -7.11
N GLU A 19 -5.05 -24.16 -8.09
CA GLU A 19 -3.75 -24.81 -7.89
C GLU A 19 -2.69 -23.77 -7.52
N VAL A 20 -2.62 -22.67 -8.28
CA VAL A 20 -1.69 -21.56 -8.01
C VAL A 20 -1.96 -20.94 -6.65
N LEU A 21 -3.23 -20.65 -6.32
CA LEU A 21 -3.59 -20.11 -5.00
C LEU A 21 -3.25 -21.06 -3.85
N SER A 22 -3.33 -22.37 -4.08
CA SER A 22 -2.92 -23.38 -3.09
C SER A 22 -1.40 -23.42 -2.92
N ALA A 23 -0.65 -23.25 -4.01
CA ALA A 23 0.81 -23.15 -3.97
C ALA A 23 1.26 -21.89 -3.21
N ILE A 24 0.66 -20.73 -3.51
CA ILE A 24 0.89 -19.46 -2.80
C ILE A 24 0.69 -19.66 -1.30
N ALA A 25 -0.43 -20.27 -0.89
CA ALA A 25 -0.71 -20.54 0.51
C ALA A 25 0.40 -21.33 1.23
N ALA A 26 0.86 -22.41 0.59
CA ALA A 26 1.91 -23.25 1.14
C ALA A 26 3.25 -22.50 1.22
N GLN A 27 3.52 -21.62 0.26
CA GLN A 27 4.71 -20.76 0.27
C GLN A 27 4.65 -19.74 1.42
N GLU A 28 3.50 -19.11 1.67
CA GLU A 28 3.31 -18.19 2.80
C GLU A 28 3.52 -18.88 4.16
N GLU A 29 3.06 -20.12 4.33
CA GLU A 29 3.31 -20.89 5.55
C GLU A 29 4.81 -21.12 5.78
N VAL A 30 5.56 -21.39 4.71
CA VAL A 30 7.03 -21.52 4.77
C VAL A 30 7.69 -20.18 5.07
N HIS A 31 7.26 -19.08 4.46
CA HIS A 31 7.78 -17.74 4.76
C HIS A 31 7.62 -17.38 6.24
N VAL A 32 6.44 -17.61 6.81
CA VAL A 32 6.16 -17.39 8.24
C VAL A 32 7.07 -18.25 9.11
N ALA A 33 7.22 -19.55 8.80
CA ALA A 33 8.10 -20.44 9.55
C ALA A 33 9.57 -20.02 9.45
N THR A 34 10.04 -19.57 8.28
CA THR A 34 11.39 -19.06 8.06
C THR A 34 11.66 -17.81 8.90
N ILE A 35 10.73 -16.84 8.92
CA ILE A 35 10.88 -15.62 9.72
C ILE A 35 10.86 -15.95 11.22
N ALA A 36 9.99 -16.85 11.67
CA ALA A 36 9.98 -17.30 13.06
C ALA A 36 11.29 -17.98 13.47
N ASN A 37 11.87 -18.81 12.59
CA ASN A 37 13.16 -19.45 12.82
C ASN A 37 14.31 -18.44 12.87
N LEU A 38 14.29 -17.40 12.02
CA LEU A 38 15.26 -16.30 12.09
C LEU A 38 15.17 -15.59 13.45
N LEU A 39 13.97 -15.20 13.89
CA LEU A 39 13.79 -14.56 15.20
C LEU A 39 14.30 -15.43 16.35
N ASN A 40 13.96 -16.72 16.35
CA ASN A 40 14.46 -17.67 17.35
C ASN A 40 16.00 -17.78 17.33
N GLY A 41 16.61 -17.81 16.14
CA GLY A 41 18.07 -17.85 16.00
C GLY A 41 18.78 -16.61 16.54
N TYR A 42 18.09 -15.47 16.57
CA TYR A 42 18.55 -14.21 17.16
C TYR A 42 18.10 -14.03 18.62
N GLU A 43 17.49 -15.05 19.23
CA GLU A 43 16.89 -14.99 20.57
C GLU A 43 15.86 -13.83 20.71
N ALA A 44 15.25 -13.43 19.60
CA ALA A 44 14.25 -12.39 19.54
C ALA A 44 12.83 -12.97 19.74
N PRO A 45 11.90 -12.21 20.34
CA PRO A 45 10.52 -12.67 20.51
C PRO A 45 9.84 -12.96 19.16
N VAL A 46 9.31 -14.17 19.01
CA VAL A 46 8.39 -14.50 17.91
C VAL A 46 7.02 -13.91 18.24
N ILE A 47 6.52 -13.05 17.35
CA ILE A 47 5.22 -12.42 17.52
C ILE A 47 4.12 -13.45 17.19
N ALA A 48 3.29 -13.77 18.17
CA ALA A 48 2.14 -14.65 17.97
C ALA A 48 1.09 -13.98 17.07
N PRO A 49 0.37 -14.76 16.24
CA PRO A 49 -0.62 -14.19 15.32
C PRO A 49 -1.81 -13.59 16.08
N CYS A 50 -2.37 -12.51 15.53
CA CYS A 50 -3.67 -11.99 15.93
C CYS A 50 -4.81 -12.80 15.28
N GLN A 51 -6.07 -12.43 15.57
CA GLN A 51 -7.19 -12.83 14.73
C GLN A 51 -7.37 -11.83 13.59
N TYR A 52 -7.66 -12.34 12.39
CA TYR A 52 -7.79 -11.52 11.19
C TYR A 52 -9.18 -11.64 10.58
N SER A 53 -9.67 -10.54 10.02
CA SER A 53 -10.92 -10.49 9.25
C SER A 53 -10.69 -9.77 7.94
N PHE A 54 -11.04 -10.44 6.84
CA PHE A 54 -10.90 -9.91 5.49
C PHE A 54 -12.31 -9.76 4.88
N PRO A 55 -12.74 -8.54 4.53
CA PRO A 55 -14.12 -8.27 4.13
C PRO A 55 -14.35 -8.63 2.65
N VAL A 56 -14.28 -9.92 2.31
CA VAL A 56 -14.51 -10.44 0.95
C VAL A 56 -15.62 -11.48 0.96
N ALA A 57 -16.51 -11.39 -0.02
CA ALA A 57 -17.70 -12.24 -0.18
C ALA A 57 -17.74 -12.99 -1.52
N SER A 58 -16.79 -12.72 -2.43
CA SER A 58 -16.67 -13.36 -3.74
C SER A 58 -15.21 -13.63 -4.12
N ILE A 59 -15.00 -14.45 -5.16
CA ILE A 59 -13.67 -14.68 -5.74
C ILE A 59 -13.08 -13.38 -6.32
N ASP A 60 -13.89 -12.52 -6.93
CA ASP A 60 -13.43 -11.24 -7.49
C ASP A 60 -12.92 -10.30 -6.39
N GLU A 61 -13.66 -10.19 -5.30
CA GLU A 61 -13.24 -9.41 -4.12
C GLU A 61 -11.99 -10.03 -3.47
N PHE A 62 -11.88 -11.36 -3.44
CA PHE A 62 -10.69 -12.05 -2.93
C PHE A 62 -9.45 -11.79 -3.80
N ILE A 63 -9.57 -11.84 -5.13
CA ILE A 63 -8.46 -11.55 -6.05
C ILE A 63 -8.05 -10.08 -5.96
N ALA A 64 -9.02 -9.16 -5.91
CA ALA A 64 -8.77 -7.73 -5.76
C ALA A 64 -8.09 -7.40 -4.41
N LEU A 65 -8.52 -8.03 -3.33
CA LEU A 65 -7.88 -7.88 -2.03
C LEU A 65 -6.49 -8.53 -2.00
N GLY A 66 -6.32 -9.68 -2.67
CA GLY A 66 -5.05 -10.36 -2.84
C GLY A 66 -3.99 -9.45 -3.45
N ASP A 67 -4.29 -8.80 -4.58
CA ASP A 67 -3.44 -7.80 -5.26
C ASP A 67 -2.99 -6.68 -4.29
N ILE A 68 -3.92 -6.11 -3.52
CA ILE A 68 -3.58 -5.05 -2.55
C ILE A 68 -2.66 -5.59 -1.44
N ILE A 69 -3.00 -6.73 -0.84
CA ILE A 69 -2.23 -7.28 0.29
C ILE A 69 -0.84 -7.73 -0.15
N THR A 70 -0.70 -8.37 -1.32
CA THR A 70 0.62 -8.77 -1.85
C THR A 70 1.47 -7.55 -2.15
N SER A 71 0.91 -6.52 -2.77
CA SER A 71 1.59 -5.25 -3.00
C SER A 71 2.08 -4.61 -1.69
N VAL A 72 1.26 -4.59 -0.63
CA VAL A 72 1.66 -4.10 0.71
C VAL A 72 2.76 -4.97 1.31
N GLY A 73 2.65 -6.29 1.21
CA GLY A 73 3.63 -7.25 1.73
C GLY A 73 5.01 -7.10 1.07
N ILE A 74 5.05 -7.04 -0.26
CA ILE A 74 6.27 -6.75 -1.05
C ILE A 74 6.88 -5.43 -0.57
N SER A 75 6.06 -4.39 -0.44
CA SER A 75 6.53 -3.06 -0.06
C SER A 75 7.18 -3.04 1.33
N ALA A 76 6.58 -3.75 2.28
CA ALA A 76 7.11 -3.90 3.64
C ALA A 76 8.43 -4.69 3.66
N LEU A 77 8.54 -5.75 2.85
CA LEU A 77 9.76 -6.55 2.74
C LEU A 77 10.90 -5.79 2.05
N ILE A 78 10.60 -4.97 1.04
CA ILE A 78 11.60 -4.09 0.41
C ILE A 78 12.13 -3.08 1.44
N GLY A 79 11.27 -2.44 2.22
CA GLY A 79 11.68 -1.55 3.29
C GLY A 79 12.48 -2.26 4.39
N LEU A 80 12.16 -3.53 4.68
CA LEU A 80 12.96 -4.38 5.57
C LEU A 80 14.36 -4.68 4.99
N VAL A 81 14.45 -5.02 3.69
CA VAL A 81 15.74 -5.27 3.02
C VAL A 81 16.62 -4.04 3.08
N ASP A 82 16.09 -2.86 2.76
CA ASP A 82 16.83 -1.60 2.84
C ASP A 82 17.38 -1.35 4.25
N ARG A 83 16.51 -1.44 5.27
CA ARG A 83 16.93 -1.30 6.68
C ARG A 83 17.99 -2.31 7.08
N ALA A 84 17.75 -3.58 6.76
CA ALA A 84 18.65 -4.67 7.11
C ALA A 84 20.03 -4.51 6.44
N SER A 85 20.10 -3.91 5.25
CA SER A 85 21.36 -3.71 4.54
C SER A 85 22.42 -2.94 5.35
N TYR A 86 21.99 -2.10 6.32
CA TYR A 86 22.89 -1.38 7.21
C TYR A 86 22.78 -1.79 8.68
N THR A 87 21.65 -2.34 9.15
CA THR A 87 21.52 -2.78 10.56
C THR A 87 21.89 -4.24 10.79
N ASP A 88 21.59 -5.11 9.82
CA ASP A 88 21.83 -6.56 9.90
C ASP A 88 21.94 -7.18 8.49
N PRO A 89 23.10 -7.04 7.82
CA PRO A 89 23.25 -7.51 6.45
C PRO A 89 23.07 -9.03 6.30
N GLY A 90 23.13 -9.80 7.39
CA GLY A 90 23.03 -11.26 7.38
C GLY A 90 21.67 -11.79 6.91
N ILE A 91 20.60 -11.02 7.15
CA ILE A 91 19.24 -11.44 6.76
C ILE A 91 18.83 -10.97 5.36
N VAL A 92 19.60 -10.08 4.73
CA VAL A 92 19.27 -9.46 3.45
C VAL A 92 19.00 -10.49 2.36
N ASN A 93 19.83 -11.54 2.27
CA ASN A 93 19.65 -12.57 1.25
C ASN A 93 18.34 -13.34 1.42
N THR A 94 18.00 -13.70 2.66
CA THR A 94 16.76 -14.43 2.98
C THR A 94 15.53 -13.58 2.74
N VAL A 95 15.52 -12.32 3.17
CA VAL A 95 14.36 -11.43 2.95
C VAL A 95 14.22 -11.11 1.47
N SER A 96 15.33 -10.86 0.75
CA SER A 96 15.30 -10.59 -0.69
C SER A 96 14.77 -11.77 -1.49
N SER A 97 15.07 -13.01 -1.10
CA SER A 97 14.54 -14.19 -1.81
C SER A 97 13.03 -14.31 -1.66
N ILE A 98 12.50 -14.01 -0.46
CA ILE A 98 11.05 -13.92 -0.20
C ILE A 98 10.42 -12.85 -1.09
N VAL A 99 10.99 -11.64 -1.16
CA VAL A 99 10.49 -10.56 -2.04
C VAL A 99 10.27 -11.05 -3.47
N THR A 100 11.22 -11.80 -4.05
CA THR A 100 11.06 -12.28 -5.43
C THR A 100 9.91 -13.27 -5.61
N VAL A 101 9.57 -14.04 -4.58
CA VAL A 101 8.45 -15.00 -4.60
C VAL A 101 7.14 -14.24 -4.45
N GLU A 102 7.06 -13.30 -3.50
CA GLU A 102 5.92 -12.41 -3.32
C GLU A 102 5.59 -11.62 -4.60
N SER A 103 6.58 -11.10 -5.31
CA SER A 103 6.37 -10.41 -6.60
C SER A 103 5.74 -11.32 -7.66
N ARG A 104 5.96 -12.65 -7.61
CA ARG A 104 5.28 -13.61 -8.51
C ARG A 104 3.85 -13.86 -8.06
N HIS A 105 3.58 -13.85 -6.76
CA HIS A 105 2.22 -13.93 -6.21
C HIS A 105 1.39 -12.72 -6.64
N ASP A 106 1.95 -11.52 -6.47
CA ASP A 106 1.32 -10.27 -6.90
C ASP A 106 1.05 -10.25 -8.41
N ALA A 107 2.05 -10.59 -9.22
CA ALA A 107 1.89 -10.70 -10.67
C ALA A 107 0.76 -11.67 -11.07
N PHE A 108 0.59 -12.78 -10.34
CA PHE A 108 -0.53 -13.69 -10.53
C PHE A 108 -1.87 -13.03 -10.21
N PHE A 109 -2.04 -12.45 -9.01
CA PHE A 109 -3.28 -11.76 -8.62
C PHE A 109 -3.67 -10.67 -9.61
N ARG A 110 -2.69 -9.86 -10.04
CA ARG A 110 -2.89 -8.83 -11.06
C ARG A 110 -3.31 -9.44 -12.38
N HIS A 111 -2.62 -10.48 -12.86
CA HIS A 111 -2.94 -11.12 -14.14
C HIS A 111 -4.36 -11.67 -14.17
N VAL A 112 -4.73 -12.46 -13.15
CA VAL A 112 -6.05 -13.10 -13.09
C VAL A 112 -7.17 -12.10 -12.83
N GLY A 113 -6.87 -10.99 -12.13
CA GLY A 113 -7.76 -9.83 -12.00
C GLY A 113 -7.82 -8.92 -13.23
N GLY A 114 -7.21 -9.28 -14.35
CA GLY A 114 -7.26 -8.53 -15.62
C GLY A 114 -6.37 -7.29 -15.67
N ARG A 115 -5.38 -7.19 -14.78
CA ARG A 115 -4.42 -6.07 -14.68
C ARG A 115 -3.06 -6.45 -15.25
N VAL A 116 -2.23 -5.44 -15.52
CA VAL A 116 -0.85 -5.64 -15.98
C VAL A 116 -0.03 -6.30 -14.85
N PRO A 117 0.58 -7.48 -15.07
CA PRO A 117 1.29 -8.22 -14.02
C PRO A 117 2.55 -7.52 -13.49
N ASN A 118 3.17 -6.67 -14.31
CA ASN A 118 4.39 -5.92 -14.02
C ASN A 118 4.17 -4.42 -14.29
N PRO A 119 3.39 -3.73 -13.45
CA PRO A 119 2.88 -2.39 -13.76
C PRO A 119 3.95 -1.29 -13.77
N ALA A 120 5.05 -1.48 -13.05
CA ALA A 120 6.10 -0.49 -12.89
C ALA A 120 7.49 -1.15 -13.03
N PRO A 121 8.54 -0.37 -13.38
CA PRO A 121 9.91 -0.89 -13.43
C PRO A 121 10.48 -1.21 -12.04
N PHE A 122 9.92 -0.65 -10.97
CA PHE A 122 10.30 -0.96 -9.59
C PHE A 122 9.06 -1.06 -8.70
N ASP A 123 9.10 -1.98 -7.73
CA ASP A 123 8.16 -1.99 -6.62
C ASP A 123 8.51 -0.91 -5.60
N THR A 124 7.52 -0.51 -4.79
CA THR A 124 7.63 0.59 -3.84
C THR A 124 8.02 0.08 -2.46
N GLY A 125 9.10 0.59 -1.85
CA GLY A 125 9.41 0.30 -0.44
C GLY A 125 8.58 1.17 0.51
N ILE A 126 8.23 0.64 1.69
CA ILE A 126 7.60 1.42 2.78
C ILE A 126 8.22 1.12 4.15
N SER A 127 8.15 2.11 5.04
CA SER A 127 8.55 1.96 6.44
C SER A 127 7.72 0.92 7.20
N SER A 128 8.29 0.39 8.30
CA SER A 128 7.58 -0.53 9.20
C SER A 128 6.36 0.11 9.87
N ILE A 129 6.36 1.43 10.08
CA ILE A 129 5.23 2.18 10.65
C ILE A 129 4.05 2.11 9.67
N TRP A 130 4.30 2.41 8.40
CA TRP A 130 3.27 2.33 7.36
C TRP A 130 2.79 0.91 7.12
N ALA A 131 3.70 -0.07 7.01
CA ALA A 131 3.34 -1.47 6.87
C ALA A 131 2.41 -1.96 7.99
N TYR A 132 2.73 -1.63 9.25
CA TYR A 132 1.89 -1.98 10.39
C TYR A 132 0.50 -1.34 10.31
N ASN A 133 0.43 -0.04 9.99
CA ASN A 133 -0.84 0.68 9.90
C ASN A 133 -1.72 0.25 8.72
N LEU A 134 -1.13 -0.23 7.61
CA LEU A 134 -1.87 -0.82 6.50
C LEU A 134 -2.45 -2.20 6.83
N ALA A 135 -1.85 -2.91 7.80
CA ALA A 135 -2.35 -4.22 8.26
C ALA A 135 -3.46 -4.09 9.31
N LEU A 136 -3.47 -3.01 10.10
CA LEU A 136 -4.44 -2.79 11.19
C LEU A 136 -5.92 -2.97 10.79
N PRO A 137 -6.40 -2.52 9.61
CA PRO A 137 -7.80 -2.71 9.21
C PRO A 137 -8.25 -4.18 9.11
N PHE A 138 -7.31 -5.12 8.99
CA PHE A 138 -7.58 -6.55 8.90
C PHE A 138 -7.44 -7.28 10.23
N ILE A 139 -7.00 -6.60 11.29
CA ILE A 139 -6.81 -7.18 12.63
C ILE A 139 -8.10 -6.97 13.43
N VAL A 140 -8.62 -8.05 14.01
CA VAL A 140 -9.76 -7.96 14.93
C VAL A 140 -9.30 -7.22 16.20
N PRO A 141 -9.96 -6.10 16.59
CA PRO A 141 -9.54 -5.30 17.73
C PRO A 141 -9.40 -6.13 19.02
N GLY A 142 -8.27 -5.97 19.72
CA GLY A 142 -7.97 -6.67 20.97
C GLY A 142 -7.60 -8.15 20.83
N SER A 143 -7.45 -8.67 19.61
CA SER A 143 -7.12 -10.09 19.39
C SER A 143 -5.63 -10.41 19.40
N CYS A 144 -4.76 -9.41 19.35
CA CYS A 144 -3.31 -9.60 19.34
C CYS A 144 -2.79 -9.91 20.76
N PRO A 145 -1.97 -10.96 20.94
CA PRO A 145 -1.36 -11.26 22.24
C PRO A 145 -0.28 -10.25 22.66
N THR A 146 0.35 -9.60 21.69
CA THR A 146 1.45 -8.66 21.89
C THR A 146 1.17 -7.38 21.12
N GLU A 147 1.28 -6.23 21.80
CA GLU A 147 1.29 -4.93 21.14
C GLU A 147 2.69 -4.62 20.62
N LEU A 148 2.79 -4.17 19.37
CA LEU A 148 4.06 -3.78 18.78
C LEU A 148 4.40 -2.33 19.19
N PRO A 149 5.68 -2.00 19.45
CA PRO A 149 6.11 -0.65 19.78
C PRO A 149 6.20 0.24 18.53
N LEU A 150 5.14 0.24 17.71
CA LEU A 150 5.01 1.04 16.50
C LEU A 150 3.85 2.03 16.68
N PRO A 151 3.99 3.28 16.23
CA PRO A 151 2.91 4.26 16.28
C PRO A 151 1.67 3.75 15.54
N ILE A 152 0.50 3.86 16.17
CA ILE A 152 -0.79 3.73 15.49
C ILE A 152 -1.13 5.10 14.92
N LEU A 153 -1.23 5.16 13.60
CA LEU A 153 -1.49 6.36 12.84
C LEU A 153 -3.00 6.53 12.63
N PRO A 154 -3.48 7.78 12.55
CA PRO A 154 -4.89 8.01 12.33
C PRO A 154 -5.33 7.60 10.91
N THR A 155 -6.54 7.05 10.78
CA THR A 155 -7.01 6.48 9.51
C THR A 155 -7.27 7.54 8.44
N LEU A 156 -6.83 7.26 7.21
CA LEU A 156 -7.16 8.00 6.01
C LEU A 156 -8.04 7.15 5.09
N THR A 157 -9.10 7.73 4.56
CA THR A 157 -9.97 7.09 3.56
C THR A 157 -9.84 7.83 2.23
N VAL A 158 -9.85 7.06 1.13
CA VAL A 158 -9.79 7.59 -0.24
C VAL A 158 -11.08 7.28 -0.97
N SER A 159 -11.53 8.22 -1.79
CA SER A 159 -12.71 8.08 -2.64
C SER A 159 -12.54 8.84 -3.95
N ALA A 160 -13.37 8.52 -4.93
CA ALA A 160 -13.46 9.31 -6.16
C ALA A 160 -14.00 10.72 -5.84
N PRO A 161 -13.46 11.79 -6.46
CA PRO A 161 -14.01 13.12 -6.31
C PRO A 161 -15.47 13.19 -6.77
N THR A 162 -16.27 13.97 -6.07
CA THR A 162 -17.68 14.23 -6.34
C THR A 162 -17.89 15.71 -6.65
N THR A 163 -19.06 16.08 -7.16
CA THR A 163 -19.41 17.50 -7.42
C THR A 163 -19.39 18.37 -6.16
N ALA A 164 -19.47 17.76 -4.96
CA ALA A 164 -19.33 18.45 -3.69
C ALA A 164 -17.87 18.81 -3.35
N ASP A 165 -16.89 18.28 -4.09
CA ASP A 165 -15.46 18.50 -3.88
C ASP A 165 -14.89 19.66 -4.70
N ASN A 166 -15.75 20.52 -5.25
CA ASN A 166 -15.30 21.65 -6.05
C ASN A 166 -14.36 22.56 -5.24
N ARG A 167 -13.11 22.66 -5.71
CA ARG A 167 -12.13 23.60 -5.16
C ARG A 167 -12.63 25.03 -5.34
N SER A 168 -12.62 25.82 -4.27
CA SER A 168 -12.88 27.27 -4.35
C SER A 168 -11.72 28.03 -5.04
N SER A 169 -10.55 27.41 -5.18
CA SER A 169 -9.37 27.95 -5.87
C SER A 169 -8.39 26.82 -6.27
N ALA A 170 -7.70 26.96 -7.39
CA ALA A 170 -6.63 26.03 -7.79
C ALA A 170 -5.50 26.05 -6.76
N ALA A 171 -5.04 24.88 -6.34
CA ALA A 171 -3.87 24.74 -5.48
C ALA A 171 -2.63 25.34 -6.18
N THR A 172 -2.11 26.45 -5.64
CA THR A 172 -0.82 27.02 -6.05
C THR A 172 0.28 26.51 -5.12
N GLY A 173 1.06 25.54 -5.59
CA GLY A 173 2.22 25.01 -4.87
C GLY A 173 3.00 24.03 -5.75
N ILE A 174 4.30 24.27 -5.88
CA ILE A 174 5.26 23.45 -6.63
C ILE A 174 5.58 22.17 -5.86
N ALA A 175 5.33 21.02 -6.48
CA ALA A 175 6.02 19.78 -6.21
C ALA A 175 5.88 18.91 -7.46
N SER A 176 6.96 18.23 -7.86
CA SER A 176 7.06 17.52 -9.14
C SER A 176 5.83 16.65 -9.38
N SER A 177 5.01 17.06 -10.34
CA SER A 177 3.77 16.37 -10.71
C SER A 177 4.03 15.16 -11.60
N ILE A 178 5.26 14.66 -11.67
CA ILE A 178 5.71 13.62 -12.57
C ILE A 178 6.54 12.63 -11.76
N ALA A 179 6.10 11.38 -11.70
CA ALA A 179 6.88 10.29 -11.15
C ALA A 179 8.19 10.10 -11.96
N PRO A 180 9.38 10.11 -11.34
CA PRO A 180 10.66 9.98 -12.03
C PRO A 180 10.81 8.72 -12.90
N TYR A 181 10.12 7.64 -12.55
CA TYR A 181 10.24 6.32 -13.19
C TYR A 181 9.02 5.97 -14.06
N GLN A 182 8.45 6.96 -14.75
CA GLN A 182 7.40 6.75 -15.74
C GLN A 182 7.87 5.85 -16.90
N ASN A 183 7.03 4.87 -17.28
CA ASN A 183 7.25 4.11 -18.50
C ASN A 183 6.87 4.98 -19.72
N THR A 184 7.86 5.59 -20.37
CA THR A 184 7.66 6.50 -21.52
C THR A 184 7.41 5.80 -22.85
N THR A 185 7.13 4.49 -22.86
CA THR A 185 6.81 3.78 -24.10
C THR A 185 5.43 4.20 -24.61
N THR A 186 5.44 5.14 -25.56
CA THR A 186 4.26 5.52 -26.35
C THR A 186 3.81 4.33 -27.19
N ARG A 187 2.92 3.49 -26.64
CA ARG A 187 2.19 2.52 -27.45
C ARG A 187 1.29 3.30 -28.43
N PRO A 188 1.27 2.98 -29.73
CA PRO A 188 0.22 3.49 -30.60
C PRO A 188 -1.13 3.14 -29.98
N ALA A 189 -2.02 4.13 -29.85
CA ALA A 189 -3.34 4.00 -29.26
C ALA A 189 -4.23 3.12 -30.15
N THR A 190 -4.01 1.81 -30.11
CA THR A 190 -4.88 0.79 -30.70
C THR A 190 -5.04 -0.37 -29.73
N ALA A 191 -5.69 -0.10 -28.60
CA ALA A 191 -6.54 -1.03 -27.85
C ALA A 191 -7.12 -0.26 -26.67
N ALA A 192 -8.44 -0.28 -26.54
CA ALA A 192 -9.17 0.34 -25.45
C ALA A 192 -8.71 -0.18 -24.09
N SER A 193 -7.94 0.62 -23.36
CA SER A 193 -7.79 0.50 -21.91
C SER A 193 -7.88 1.91 -21.36
N THR A 194 -9.12 2.36 -21.16
CA THR A 194 -9.48 3.71 -20.70
C THR A 194 -9.43 3.76 -19.17
N THR A 195 -8.32 3.34 -18.57
CA THR A 195 -8.12 3.54 -17.13
C THR A 195 -7.59 4.95 -16.93
N VAL A 196 -8.51 5.89 -16.80
CA VAL A 196 -8.18 7.27 -16.43
C VAL A 196 -7.70 7.23 -14.98
N VAL A 197 -6.40 7.35 -14.74
CA VAL A 197 -5.92 7.70 -13.40
C VAL A 197 -6.62 9.03 -13.06
N PRO A 198 -7.39 9.10 -11.96
CA PRO A 198 -8.07 10.33 -11.60
C PRO A 198 -7.02 11.45 -11.54
N SER A 199 -7.27 12.58 -12.19
CA SER A 199 -6.39 13.75 -12.05
C SER A 199 -6.38 14.29 -10.62
N GLU A 200 -7.38 13.88 -9.82
CA GLU A 200 -7.61 14.28 -8.44
C GLU A 200 -8.17 13.10 -7.64
N MET A 201 -7.82 13.01 -6.36
CA MET A 201 -8.43 12.11 -5.39
C MET A 201 -9.02 12.88 -4.22
N ALA A 202 -10.13 12.35 -3.66
CA ALA A 202 -10.73 12.86 -2.44
C ALA A 202 -10.30 12.02 -1.23
N PHE A 203 -9.95 12.72 -0.16
CA PHE A 203 -9.44 12.19 1.08
C PHE A 203 -10.35 12.60 2.23
N SER A 204 -10.60 11.67 3.16
CA SER A 204 -11.30 11.98 4.40
C SER A 204 -10.64 11.35 5.62
N TRP A 205 -10.71 12.05 6.75
CA TRP A 205 -10.13 11.68 8.04
C TRP A 205 -11.02 12.19 9.17
N ASP A 206 -10.79 11.72 10.40
CA ASP A 206 -11.47 12.28 11.57
C ASP A 206 -10.80 13.62 11.98
N PRO A 207 -11.50 14.76 11.85
CA PRO A 207 -10.91 16.07 12.10
C PRO A 207 -10.61 16.34 13.58
N MET A 208 -11.15 15.52 14.49
CA MET A 208 -10.93 15.68 15.94
C MET A 208 -9.66 14.97 16.43
N GLN A 209 -8.97 14.25 15.55
CA GLN A 209 -7.72 13.57 15.89
C GLN A 209 -6.62 14.60 16.22
N MET A 210 -5.91 14.33 17.31
CA MET A 210 -4.91 15.24 17.89
C MET A 210 -3.90 15.83 16.88
N PRO A 211 -3.34 15.07 15.91
CA PRO A 211 -2.39 15.63 14.96
C PRO A 211 -2.95 16.81 14.15
N PHE A 212 -4.21 16.74 13.71
CA PHE A 212 -4.84 17.83 12.97
C PHE A 212 -5.14 19.06 13.83
N VAL A 213 -5.39 18.86 15.13
CA VAL A 213 -5.59 19.95 16.09
C VAL A 213 -4.28 20.70 16.31
N PHE A 214 -3.15 19.99 16.45
CA PHE A 214 -1.83 20.62 16.61
C PHE A 214 -1.31 21.33 15.37
N GLU A 215 -1.68 20.82 14.19
CA GLU A 215 -1.24 21.36 12.90
C GLU A 215 -2.24 22.37 12.31
N GLN A 216 -3.21 22.82 13.12
CA GLN A 216 -4.24 23.75 12.68
C GLN A 216 -3.63 25.04 12.10
N GLY A 217 -4.11 25.42 10.91
CA GLY A 217 -3.66 26.63 10.21
C GLY A 217 -2.41 26.45 9.35
N LYS A 218 -1.76 25.28 9.37
CA LYS A 218 -0.69 24.96 8.42
C LYS A 218 -1.26 24.50 7.07
N GLN A 219 -0.47 24.70 6.01
CA GLN A 219 -0.76 24.09 4.71
C GLN A 219 -0.61 22.58 4.82
N LEU A 220 -1.63 21.85 4.40
CA LEU A 220 -1.59 20.39 4.31
C LEU A 220 -1.23 19.93 2.90
N PHE A 221 -0.59 18.78 2.83
CA PHE A 221 -0.17 18.10 1.63
C PHE A 221 -0.61 16.64 1.68
N VAL A 222 -0.72 16.02 0.50
CA VAL A 222 -0.68 14.57 0.36
C VAL A 222 0.73 14.21 -0.08
N GLY A 223 1.42 13.42 0.74
CA GLY A 223 2.68 12.77 0.38
C GLY A 223 2.39 11.46 -0.34
N TRP A 224 3.05 11.24 -1.48
CA TRP A 224 2.88 10.10 -2.37
C TRP A 224 4.22 9.34 -2.50
N THR A 225 4.22 8.06 -2.19
CA THR A 225 5.39 7.17 -2.35
C THR A 225 5.10 6.14 -3.43
N ASN A 226 5.99 6.00 -4.42
CA ASN A 226 5.86 5.05 -5.51
C ASN A 226 7.25 4.70 -6.10
N GLN A 227 7.50 3.42 -6.39
CA GLN A 227 8.75 2.90 -6.94
C GLN A 227 9.96 3.25 -6.05
N LEU A 228 11.13 3.50 -6.64
CA LEU A 228 12.33 3.95 -5.92
C LEU A 228 12.32 5.46 -5.58
N ASN A 229 11.16 6.13 -5.65
CA ASN A 229 11.11 7.58 -5.50
C ASN A 229 11.15 8.03 -4.04
N VAL A 230 11.80 9.17 -3.84
CA VAL A 230 11.56 10.09 -2.72
C VAL A 230 10.08 10.49 -2.73
N PRO A 231 9.43 10.65 -1.56
CA PRO A 231 8.06 11.14 -1.50
C PRO A 231 7.82 12.39 -2.36
N MET A 232 6.78 12.33 -3.17
CA MET A 232 6.27 13.48 -3.92
C MET A 232 5.11 14.09 -3.17
N TYR A 233 4.87 15.39 -3.35
CA TYR A 233 3.84 16.08 -2.60
C TYR A 233 2.86 16.78 -3.54
N THR A 234 1.60 16.82 -3.14
CA THR A 234 0.61 17.70 -3.77
C THR A 234 -0.15 18.42 -2.68
N VAL A 235 -0.55 19.65 -2.94
CA VAL A 235 -1.32 20.45 -1.98
C VAL A 235 -2.67 19.76 -1.72
N LEU A 236 -3.01 19.61 -0.44
CA LEU A 236 -4.33 19.15 -0.01
C LEU A 236 -5.25 20.36 0.13
N SER A 237 -6.22 20.49 -0.79
CA SER A 237 -7.24 21.53 -0.75
C SER A 237 -8.40 21.09 0.13
N ILE A 238 -8.63 21.78 1.25
CA ILE A 238 -9.71 21.45 2.18
C ILE A 238 -11.06 21.87 1.58
N VAL A 239 -11.97 20.90 1.44
CA VAL A 239 -13.33 21.10 0.88
C VAL A 239 -14.43 20.89 1.92
N GLY A 240 -14.08 20.40 3.11
CA GLY A 240 -14.99 20.24 4.24
C GLY A 240 -14.26 19.88 5.53
N GLN A 241 -14.98 19.81 6.64
CA GLN A 241 -14.44 19.31 7.90
C GLN A 241 -14.00 17.85 7.73
N GLY A 242 -12.71 17.57 7.95
CA GLY A 242 -12.15 16.23 7.79
C GLY A 242 -12.13 15.74 6.33
N ARG A 243 -12.20 16.64 5.34
CA ARG A 243 -12.27 16.28 3.92
C ARG A 243 -11.46 17.24 3.05
N GLY A 244 -10.69 16.68 2.14
CA GLY A 244 -9.88 17.44 1.19
C GLY A 244 -9.70 16.71 -0.14
N VAL A 245 -9.27 17.45 -1.15
CA VAL A 245 -8.88 16.90 -2.45
C VAL A 245 -7.45 17.28 -2.80
N ALA A 246 -6.77 16.38 -3.50
CA ALA A 246 -5.43 16.64 -3.99
C ALA A 246 -5.25 16.07 -5.40
N ASP A 247 -4.43 16.75 -6.20
CA ASP A 247 -4.04 16.26 -7.51
C ASP A 247 -3.23 14.97 -7.38
N VAL A 248 -3.40 14.05 -8.32
CA VAL A 248 -2.60 12.81 -8.35
C VAL A 248 -1.36 13.07 -9.20
N PRO A 249 -0.13 12.84 -8.69
CA PRO A 249 1.08 12.93 -9.50
C PRO A 249 0.96 12.08 -10.76
N GLN A 250 1.39 12.61 -11.89
CA GLN A 250 1.33 11.90 -13.16
C GLN A 250 2.25 10.69 -13.15
N GLY A 251 1.76 9.60 -13.77
CA GLY A 251 2.51 8.39 -14.10
C GLY A 251 3.05 7.60 -12.92
N LEU A 252 2.37 7.73 -11.77
CA LEU A 252 2.33 6.70 -10.76
C LEU A 252 1.83 5.40 -11.38
N ASN A 253 2.46 4.27 -11.04
CA ASN A 253 2.12 2.94 -11.55
C ASN A 253 2.31 1.88 -10.46
N GLY A 254 1.51 0.82 -10.47
CA GLY A 254 1.62 -0.27 -9.49
C GLY A 254 1.19 0.14 -8.08
N ALA A 255 1.94 -0.30 -7.06
CA ALA A 255 1.67 0.01 -5.66
C ALA A 255 2.05 1.46 -5.32
N VAL A 256 1.08 2.26 -4.91
CA VAL A 256 1.26 3.66 -4.51
C VAL A 256 0.75 3.81 -3.08
N PHE A 257 1.48 4.58 -2.28
CA PHE A 257 1.06 4.89 -0.92
C PHE A 257 0.86 6.39 -0.77
N ALA A 258 -0.18 6.79 -0.06
CA ALA A 258 -0.48 8.19 0.21
C ALA A 258 -0.73 8.44 1.70
N ALA A 259 -0.33 9.61 2.18
CA ALA A 259 -0.59 10.06 3.54
C ALA A 259 -0.78 11.57 3.59
N VAL A 260 -1.63 12.05 4.50
CA VAL A 260 -1.77 13.48 4.77
C VAL A 260 -0.66 13.92 5.71
N THR A 261 -0.01 15.04 5.39
CA THR A 261 1.06 15.63 6.20
C THR A 261 1.06 17.15 6.10
N SER A 262 1.70 17.83 7.06
CA SER A 262 2.01 19.27 7.00
C SER A 262 3.50 19.53 6.72
N GLN A 263 4.29 18.47 6.52
CA GLN A 263 5.73 18.53 6.30
C GLN A 263 6.08 17.94 4.92
N LEU A 264 7.30 18.19 4.46
CA LEU A 264 7.79 17.71 3.16
C LEU A 264 9.11 16.92 3.32
N PRO A 265 9.13 15.81 4.09
CA PRO A 265 10.33 14.99 4.23
C PRO A 265 10.79 14.37 2.89
N ASP A 266 12.08 14.05 2.80
CA ASP A 266 12.72 13.54 1.59
C ASP A 266 12.84 12.00 1.55
N ASN A 267 12.29 11.31 2.55
CA ASN A 267 12.29 9.85 2.62
C ASN A 267 10.99 9.33 3.24
N ASP A 268 10.67 8.06 2.98
CA ASP A 268 9.43 7.42 3.39
C ASP A 268 9.33 7.21 4.90
N TYR A 269 10.47 7.00 5.59
CA TYR A 269 10.52 6.83 7.03
C TYR A 269 10.11 8.12 7.77
N ASP A 270 10.70 9.25 7.40
CA ASP A 270 10.36 10.55 7.97
C ASP A 270 8.95 10.99 7.56
N LEU A 271 8.49 10.63 6.35
CA LEU A 271 7.08 10.83 5.98
C LEU A 271 6.15 10.01 6.87
N ALA A 272 6.52 8.79 7.23
CA ALA A 272 5.72 7.98 8.13
C ALA A 272 5.62 8.58 9.53
N LEU A 273 6.70 9.18 10.04
CA LEU A 273 6.69 9.93 11.30
C LEU A 273 5.89 11.24 11.20
N ALA A 274 5.89 11.88 10.04
CA ALA A 274 5.16 13.11 9.77
C ALA A 274 3.70 12.89 9.31
N THR A 275 3.21 11.65 9.33
CA THR A 275 1.86 11.30 8.88
C THR A 275 0.81 11.78 9.89
N LEU A 276 -0.10 12.66 9.43
CA LEU A 276 -1.25 13.13 10.20
C LEU A 276 -2.46 12.18 10.05
N ALA A 277 -2.63 11.61 8.85
CA ALA A 277 -3.56 10.51 8.61
C ALA A 277 -3.04 9.64 7.45
N GLY A 278 -3.18 8.33 7.61
CA GLY A 278 -2.76 7.33 6.64
C GLY A 278 -1.83 6.28 7.27
N PRO A 279 -1.03 5.60 6.46
CA PRO A 279 -1.07 5.63 5.00
C PRO A 279 -2.35 4.97 4.44
N VAL A 280 -2.59 5.16 3.15
CA VAL A 280 -3.53 4.38 2.35
C VAL A 280 -2.77 3.74 1.19
N ALA A 281 -3.07 2.47 0.90
CA ALA A 281 -2.55 1.76 -0.25
C ALA A 281 -3.48 1.98 -1.45
N LEU A 282 -2.91 2.36 -2.58
CA LEU A 282 -3.59 2.61 -3.84
C LEU A 282 -2.95 1.74 -4.89
N SER A 283 -3.77 1.03 -5.67
CA SER A 283 -3.28 0.26 -6.80
C SER A 283 -3.69 0.97 -8.08
N VAL A 284 -2.75 1.68 -8.69
CA VAL A 284 -2.97 2.41 -9.94
C VAL A 284 -2.55 1.53 -11.14
N SER A 285 -3.21 1.74 -12.27
CA SER A 285 -3.10 0.91 -13.48
C SER A 285 -2.14 1.46 -14.51
#